data_AF-A0A7S2MUS1-F1
#
_entry.id   AF-A0A7S2MUS1-F1
#
_cell.length_a   1.000
_cell.length_b   1.000
_cell.length_c   1.000
_cell.angle_alpha   90.00
_cell.angle_beta   90.00
_cell.angle_gamma   90.00
#
_symmetry.space_group_name_H-M   'P 1'
#
loop_
_entity.id
_entity.type
_entity.pdbx_description
1 polymer ?
#
loop_
_entity_poly.entity_id
_entity_poly.type
_entity_poly.pdbx_seq_one_letter_code
_entity_poly.pdbx_strand_id
1 'polypeptide(L)'
;QGAEVERAIRVLITAGMSTPSLRRADDHGVDVSGAGRYRLSLVYSICVAFILHPSCYVALEPHCTGYLRLVAALEVCEGILWLVFFKRSSLDKRGFAASAGALLGALPYFAVWILCIAWALASKQVKGHAINKHATSISHVLAAAVWGPATLIFSMLGAGRVAALPWCGPPIARLLLARRPRIRASRQG
;
A
#
# COMPACT_ATOMS: atom_id res chain seq x y z
N GLN A 1 -23.55 -15.81 33.39
CA GLN A 1 -23.23 -16.49 32.12
C GLN A 1 -23.39 -15.57 30.90
N GLY A 2 -24.42 -14.72 30.79
CA GLY A 2 -24.57 -13.80 29.64
C GLY A 2 -23.41 -12.83 29.40
N ALA A 3 -22.83 -12.25 30.46
CA ALA A 3 -21.72 -11.30 30.33
C ALA A 3 -20.41 -11.90 29.77
N GLU A 4 -20.15 -13.19 30.02
CA GLU A 4 -18.99 -13.89 29.44
C GLU A 4 -19.18 -14.19 27.95
N VAL A 5 -20.39 -14.61 27.58
CA VAL A 5 -20.76 -14.84 26.17
C VAL A 5 -20.69 -13.53 25.38
N GLU A 6 -21.20 -12.44 25.94
CA GLU A 6 -21.19 -11.12 25.30
C GLU A 6 -19.77 -10.55 25.21
N ARG A 7 -18.91 -10.86 26.18
CA ARG A 7 -17.47 -10.56 26.13
C ARG A 7 -16.75 -11.41 25.09
N ALA A 8 -17.03 -12.71 25.01
CA ALA A 8 -16.45 -13.62 24.02
C ALA A 8 -16.88 -13.25 22.59
N ILE A 9 -18.16 -12.91 22.38
CA ILE A 9 -18.70 -12.38 21.13
C ILE A 9 -18.03 -11.06 20.78
N ARG A 10 -17.92 -10.12 21.73
CA ARG A 10 -17.24 -8.85 21.51
C ARG A 10 -15.76 -9.06 21.21
N VAL A 11 -15.09 -10.04 21.81
CA VAL A 11 -13.70 -10.43 21.53
C VAL A 11 -13.58 -11.06 20.14
N LEU A 12 -14.47 -11.96 19.73
CA LEU A 12 -14.52 -12.54 18.38
C LEU A 12 -14.78 -11.47 17.31
N ILE A 13 -15.68 -10.53 17.59
CA ILE A 13 -15.97 -9.37 16.75
C ILE A 13 -14.76 -8.43 16.67
N THR A 14 -14.07 -8.18 17.79
CA THR A 14 -12.88 -7.30 17.82
C THR A 14 -11.58 -7.98 17.35
N ALA A 15 -11.52 -9.30 17.36
CA ALA A 15 -10.41 -10.09 16.82
C ALA A 15 -10.41 -10.14 15.28
N GLY A 16 -11.48 -9.68 14.62
CA GLY A 16 -11.56 -9.65 13.16
C GLY A 16 -12.15 -10.91 12.52
N MET A 17 -12.69 -11.85 13.31
CA MET A 17 -13.31 -13.08 12.78
C MET A 17 -14.70 -12.87 12.14
N SER A 18 -15.24 -11.65 12.17
CA SER A 18 -16.60 -11.35 11.74
C SER A 18 -16.79 -11.36 10.21
N THR A 19 -15.72 -11.18 9.41
CA THR A 19 -15.85 -11.21 7.94
C THR A 19 -15.40 -12.53 7.34
N PRO A 20 -16.10 -13.05 6.29
CA PRO A 20 -15.68 -14.26 5.59
C PRO A 20 -14.26 -14.19 5.03
N SER A 21 -13.76 -12.98 4.71
CA SER A 21 -12.41 -12.82 4.17
C SER A 21 -11.30 -13.04 5.21
N LEU A 22 -11.54 -12.62 6.46
CA LEU A 22 -10.56 -12.81 7.53
C LEU A 22 -10.59 -14.24 8.05
N ARG A 23 -11.77 -14.87 8.14
CA ARG A 23 -11.88 -16.31 8.42
C ARG A 23 -11.09 -17.15 7.42
N ARG A 24 -11.23 -16.88 6.12
CA ARG A 24 -10.41 -17.58 5.10
C ARG A 24 -8.91 -17.34 5.27
N ALA A 25 -8.48 -16.16 5.69
CA ALA A 25 -7.06 -15.91 5.93
C ALA A 25 -6.56 -16.70 7.17
N ASP A 26 -7.37 -16.76 8.22
CA ASP A 26 -7.11 -17.55 9.44
C ASP A 26 -7.07 -19.05 9.16
N ASP A 27 -7.96 -19.57 8.29
CA ASP A 27 -7.94 -20.95 7.80
C ASP A 27 -6.61 -21.31 7.10
N HIS A 28 -5.91 -20.31 6.57
CA HIS A 28 -4.57 -20.43 5.99
C HIS A 28 -3.43 -20.11 6.99
N GLY A 29 -3.74 -20.01 8.28
CA GLY A 29 -2.79 -19.74 9.36
C GLY A 29 -2.25 -18.32 9.38
N VAL A 30 -2.96 -17.34 8.83
CA VAL A 30 -2.57 -15.92 8.86
C VAL A 30 -3.14 -15.27 10.12
N ASP A 31 -2.28 -14.66 10.94
CA ASP A 31 -2.76 -13.88 12.09
C ASP A 31 -3.54 -12.65 11.63
N VAL A 32 -4.86 -12.68 11.86
CA VAL A 32 -5.80 -11.59 11.50
C VAL A 32 -6.01 -10.58 12.62
N SER A 33 -5.28 -10.70 13.73
CA SER A 33 -5.42 -9.84 14.90
C SER A 33 -5.22 -8.36 14.54
N GLY A 34 -6.32 -7.61 14.55
CA GLY A 34 -6.29 -6.17 14.27
C GLY A 34 -6.32 -5.79 12.79
N ALA A 35 -6.75 -6.68 11.90
CA ALA A 35 -6.92 -6.43 10.47
C ALA A 35 -7.80 -5.21 10.13
N GLY A 36 -8.69 -4.77 11.02
CA GLY A 36 -9.49 -3.55 10.87
C GLY A 36 -8.78 -2.23 11.21
N ARG A 37 -7.54 -2.29 11.71
CA ARG A 37 -6.78 -1.09 12.06
C ARG A 37 -5.80 -0.76 10.94
N TYR A 38 -5.85 0.47 10.41
CA TYR A 38 -4.81 1.03 9.54
C TYR A 38 -4.12 2.24 10.19
N ARG A 39 -2.99 2.69 9.63
CA ARG A 39 -2.33 3.93 10.01
C ARG A 39 -2.59 4.95 8.90
N LEU A 40 -3.05 6.15 9.27
CA LEU A 40 -3.31 7.22 8.31
C LEU A 40 -2.04 7.61 7.53
N SER A 41 -0.85 7.50 8.14
CA SER A 41 0.42 7.75 7.47
C SER A 41 0.64 6.89 6.23
N LEU A 42 0.17 5.64 6.22
CA LEU A 42 0.26 4.74 5.06
C LEU A 42 -0.65 5.21 3.91
N VAL A 43 -1.84 5.70 4.26
CA VAL A 43 -2.76 6.28 3.27
C VAL A 43 -2.17 7.56 2.68
N TYR A 44 -1.61 8.42 3.53
CA TYR A 44 -0.93 9.63 3.09
C TYR A 44 0.26 9.33 2.19
N SER A 45 1.10 8.34 2.50
CA SER A 45 2.23 7.99 1.64
C SER A 45 1.80 7.56 0.24
N ILE A 46 0.68 6.84 0.12
CA ILE A 46 0.11 6.45 -1.17
C ILE A 46 -0.41 7.68 -1.92
N CYS A 47 -1.13 8.58 -1.24
CA CYS A 47 -1.61 9.82 -1.86
C CYS A 47 -0.46 10.70 -2.35
N VAL A 48 0.63 10.78 -1.58
CA VAL A 48 1.83 11.52 -2.00
C VAL A 48 2.46 10.87 -3.22
N ALA A 49 2.68 9.56 -3.19
CA ALA A 49 3.32 8.83 -4.28
C ALA A 49 2.51 8.88 -5.58
N PHE A 50 1.22 8.51 -5.55
CA PHE A 50 0.42 8.28 -6.75
C PHE A 50 -0.44 9.48 -7.16
N ILE A 51 -0.61 10.52 -6.34
CA ILE A 51 -1.45 11.68 -6.70
C ILE A 51 -0.63 12.96 -6.65
N LEU A 52 -0.12 13.33 -5.48
CA LEU A 52 0.49 14.64 -5.30
C LEU A 52 1.77 14.78 -6.14
N HIS A 53 2.68 13.81 -6.05
CA HIS A 53 3.95 13.85 -6.76
C HIS A 53 3.78 13.89 -8.29
N PRO A 54 3.02 12.97 -8.94
CA PRO A 54 2.80 13.03 -10.39
C PRO A 54 2.01 14.28 -10.81
N SER A 55 1.07 14.77 -9.99
CA SER A 55 0.36 16.02 -10.29
C SER A 55 1.29 17.24 -10.27
N CYS A 56 2.15 17.34 -9.25
CA CYS A 56 3.18 18.37 -9.18
C CYS A 56 4.15 18.27 -10.36
N TYR A 57 4.55 17.06 -10.74
CA TYR A 57 5.41 16.83 -11.90
C TYR A 57 4.80 17.38 -13.19
N VAL A 58 3.52 17.05 -13.48
CA VAL A 58 2.82 17.55 -14.67
C VAL A 58 2.60 19.07 -14.63
N ALA A 59 2.31 19.63 -13.46
CA ALA A 59 2.04 21.06 -13.30
C ALA A 59 3.30 21.93 -13.40
N LEU A 60 4.45 21.44 -12.90
CA LEU A 60 5.69 22.19 -12.83
C LEU A 60 6.59 22.00 -14.06
N GLU A 61 6.41 20.94 -14.84
CA GLU A 61 7.19 20.68 -16.05
C GLU A 61 6.35 20.79 -17.34
N PRO A 62 6.13 22.01 -17.87
CA PRO A 62 5.33 22.22 -19.07
C PRO A 62 5.93 21.59 -20.34
N HIS A 63 7.22 21.21 -20.32
CA HIS A 63 7.91 20.60 -21.46
C HIS A 63 7.86 19.06 -21.50
N CYS A 64 7.14 18.39 -20.60
CA CYS A 64 6.96 16.94 -20.69
C CYS A 64 6.23 16.57 -21.99
N THR A 65 6.88 15.73 -22.80
CA THR A 65 6.33 15.19 -24.05
C THR A 65 5.09 14.33 -23.77
N GLY A 66 4.17 14.25 -24.73
CA GLY A 66 2.81 13.73 -24.53
C GLY A 66 2.70 12.36 -23.86
N TYR A 67 3.65 11.44 -24.12
CA TYR A 67 3.67 10.12 -23.48
C TYR A 67 3.87 10.19 -21.96
N LEU A 68 4.79 11.01 -21.47
CA LEU A 68 5.04 11.12 -20.02
C LEU A 68 3.86 11.74 -19.27
N ARG A 69 3.15 12.68 -19.92
CA ARG A 69 1.90 13.23 -19.37
C ARG A 69 0.81 12.16 -19.26
N LEU A 70 0.70 11.27 -20.26
CA LEU A 70 -0.24 10.16 -20.21
C LEU A 70 0.11 9.19 -19.07
N VAL A 71 1.39 8.85 -18.90
CA VAL A 71 1.86 7.98 -17.80
C VAL A 71 1.53 8.61 -16.44
N ALA A 72 1.84 9.88 -16.23
CA ALA A 72 1.53 10.57 -14.98
C ALA A 72 0.00 10.67 -14.75
N ALA A 73 -0.79 10.90 -15.80
CA ALA A 73 -2.25 10.91 -15.69
C ALA A 73 -2.81 9.53 -15.32
N LEU A 74 -2.27 8.45 -15.89
CA LEU A 74 -2.64 7.07 -15.54
C LEU A 74 -2.32 6.78 -14.07
N GLU A 75 -1.13 7.17 -13.59
CA GLU A 75 -0.74 7.01 -12.20
C GLU A 75 -1.68 7.75 -11.24
N VAL A 76 -2.04 9.00 -11.56
CA VAL A 76 -3.03 9.79 -10.80
C VAL A 76 -4.40 9.10 -10.80
N CYS A 77 -4.84 8.60 -11.95
CA CYS A 77 -6.09 7.85 -12.06
C CYS A 77 -6.07 6.59 -11.17
N GLU A 78 -4.97 5.84 -11.15
CA GLU A 78 -4.81 4.67 -10.28
C GLU A 78 -4.85 5.04 -8.80
N GLY A 79 -4.17 6.13 -8.41
CA GLY A 79 -4.21 6.67 -7.05
C GLY A 79 -5.62 7.07 -6.63
N ILE A 80 -6.37 7.74 -7.51
CA ILE A 80 -7.77 8.13 -7.27
C ILE A 80 -8.67 6.91 -7.17
N LEU A 81 -8.56 5.96 -8.10
CA LEU A 81 -9.32 4.70 -8.08
C LEU A 81 -9.08 3.93 -6.78
N TRP A 82 -7.82 3.86 -6.35
CA TRP A 82 -7.45 3.24 -5.08
C TRP A 82 -8.09 3.97 -3.89
N LEU A 83 -8.08 5.31 -3.88
CA LEU A 83 -8.70 6.12 -2.84
C LEU A 83 -10.23 5.95 -2.79
N VAL A 84 -10.89 5.88 -3.94
CA VAL A 84 -12.33 5.60 -4.05
C VAL A 84 -12.62 4.20 -3.50
N PHE A 85 -11.84 3.20 -3.92
CA PHE A 85 -11.95 1.83 -3.40
C PHE A 85 -11.73 1.79 -1.89
N PHE A 86 -10.72 2.49 -1.38
CA PHE A 86 -10.40 2.57 0.04
C PHE A 86 -11.55 3.18 0.85
N LYS A 87 -12.10 4.32 0.40
CA LYS A 87 -13.24 4.95 1.05
C LYS A 87 -14.50 4.08 1.01
N ARG A 88 -14.74 3.31 -0.05
CA ARG A 88 -15.90 2.42 -0.16
C ARG A 88 -15.74 1.08 0.55
N SER A 89 -14.52 0.70 0.88
CA SER A 89 -14.22 -0.56 1.55
C SER A 89 -14.61 -0.57 3.03
N SER A 90 -14.99 -1.75 3.54
CA SER A 90 -15.18 -1.98 4.97
C SER A 90 -13.87 -1.77 5.75
N LEU A 91 -13.97 -1.50 7.05
CA LEU A 91 -12.80 -1.22 7.92
C LEU A 91 -11.72 -2.30 7.81
N ASP A 92 -12.11 -3.57 7.77
CA ASP A 92 -11.19 -4.72 7.62
C ASP A 92 -10.42 -4.69 6.30
N LYS A 93 -11.11 -4.36 5.20
CA LYS A 93 -10.47 -4.23 3.88
C LYS A 93 -9.56 -3.01 3.79
N ARG A 94 -9.89 -1.93 4.50
CA ARG A 94 -9.05 -0.72 4.57
C ARG A 94 -7.70 -0.98 5.24
N GLY A 95 -7.69 -1.78 6.31
CA GLY A 95 -6.45 -2.26 6.94
C GLY A 95 -5.49 -2.87 5.93
N PHE A 96 -5.99 -3.89 5.23
CA PHE A 96 -5.22 -4.59 4.20
C PHE A 96 -4.83 -3.69 3.03
N ALA A 97 -5.77 -2.90 2.50
CA ALA A 97 -5.53 -2.01 1.37
C ALA A 97 -4.47 -0.94 1.70
N ALA A 98 -4.48 -0.35 2.90
CA ALA A 98 -3.47 0.61 3.33
C ALA A 98 -2.07 -0.02 3.37
N SER A 99 -1.94 -1.23 3.92
CA SER A 99 -0.67 -1.94 3.93
C SER A 99 -0.22 -2.34 2.53
N ALA A 100 -1.12 -2.87 1.70
CA ALA A 100 -0.84 -3.25 0.32
C ALA A 100 -0.34 -2.06 -0.49
N GLY A 101 -1.05 -0.93 -0.45
CA GLY A 101 -0.62 0.26 -1.17
C GLY A 101 0.67 0.87 -0.62
N ALA A 102 0.93 0.77 0.68
CA ALA A 102 2.20 1.26 1.22
C ALA A 102 3.38 0.36 0.85
N LEU A 103 3.25 -0.96 1.01
CA LEU A 103 4.36 -1.91 0.82
C LEU A 103 4.60 -2.25 -0.64
N LEU A 104 3.55 -2.38 -1.45
CA LEU A 104 3.65 -2.74 -2.87
C LEU A 104 3.64 -1.51 -3.79
N GLY A 105 3.14 -0.37 -3.30
CA GLY A 105 3.04 0.88 -4.06
C GLY A 105 4.07 1.92 -3.61
N ALA A 106 3.79 2.59 -2.49
CA ALA A 106 4.53 3.77 -2.06
C ALA A 106 6.01 3.47 -1.73
N LEU A 107 6.29 2.36 -1.05
CA LEU A 107 7.66 2.00 -0.66
C LEU A 107 8.57 1.75 -1.86
N PRO A 108 8.24 0.87 -2.83
CA PRO A 108 9.08 0.67 -4.00
C PRO A 108 9.17 1.94 -4.86
N TYR A 109 8.11 2.73 -4.93
CA TYR A 109 8.12 4.03 -5.58
C TYR A 109 9.21 4.96 -5.01
N PHE A 110 9.17 5.21 -3.70
CA PHE A 110 10.18 6.05 -3.05
C PHE A 110 11.58 5.43 -3.11
N ALA A 111 11.69 4.09 -3.02
CA ALA A 111 12.98 3.42 -3.09
C ALA A 111 13.65 3.64 -4.47
N VAL A 112 12.92 3.45 -5.57
CA VAL A 112 13.45 3.70 -6.92
C VAL A 112 13.75 5.17 -7.11
N TRP A 113 12.87 6.08 -6.68
CA TRP A 113 13.09 7.52 -6.79
C TRP A 113 14.36 7.97 -6.05
N ILE A 114 14.55 7.53 -4.79
CA ILE A 114 15.74 7.81 -4.00
C ILE A 114 16.99 7.23 -4.66
N LEU A 115 16.93 5.99 -5.15
CA LEU A 115 18.05 5.34 -5.82
C LEU A 115 18.48 6.09 -7.09
N CYS A 116 17.51 6.53 -7.90
CA CYS A 116 17.78 7.31 -9.09
C CYS A 116 18.42 8.68 -8.75
N ILE A 117 17.97 9.35 -7.69
CA ILE A 117 18.58 10.59 -7.21
C ILE A 117 20.00 10.34 -6.67
N ALA A 118 20.19 9.30 -5.87
CA ALA A 118 21.50 8.95 -5.34
C ALA A 118 22.50 8.64 -6.46
N TRP A 119 22.07 7.89 -7.48
CA TRP A 119 22.85 7.61 -8.68
C TRP A 119 23.19 8.89 -9.48
N ALA A 120 22.21 9.77 -9.65
CA ALA A 120 22.39 11.07 -10.29
C ALA A 120 23.48 11.90 -9.61
N LEU A 121 23.44 11.98 -8.27
CA LEU A 121 24.41 12.70 -7.46
C LEU A 121 25.80 12.06 -7.52
N ALA A 122 25.88 10.72 -7.49
CA ALA A 122 27.14 9.98 -7.51
C ALA A 122 27.87 10.05 -8.86
N SER A 123 27.13 10.06 -9.98
CA SER A 123 27.71 10.01 -11.33
C SER A 123 28.43 11.29 -11.78
N LYS A 124 28.49 12.34 -10.95
CA LYS A 124 29.08 13.66 -11.26
C LYS A 124 28.60 14.26 -12.59
N GLN A 125 27.47 13.83 -13.14
CA GLN A 125 26.90 14.48 -14.31
C GLN A 125 26.30 15.83 -13.88
N VAL A 126 27.12 16.88 -13.90
CA VAL A 126 26.74 18.25 -13.51
C VAL A 126 26.00 18.96 -14.66
N LYS A 127 24.89 18.37 -15.11
CA LYS A 127 23.81 19.12 -15.79
C LYS A 127 22.51 18.79 -15.07
N GLY A 128 22.34 19.39 -13.89
CA GLY A 128 21.30 19.06 -12.89
C GLY A 128 19.85 19.09 -13.39
N HIS A 129 19.59 19.61 -14.60
CA HIS A 129 18.26 19.68 -15.19
C HIS A 129 17.90 18.47 -16.07
N ALA A 130 18.87 17.75 -16.64
CA ALA A 130 18.59 16.60 -17.52
C ALA A 130 18.40 15.29 -16.75
N ILE A 131 19.07 15.13 -15.61
CA ILE A 131 19.07 13.88 -14.86
C ILE A 131 17.81 13.72 -14.01
N ASN A 132 17.32 14.82 -13.43
CA ASN A 132 16.04 14.81 -12.72
C ASN A 132 14.90 14.34 -13.63
N LYS A 133 14.94 14.65 -14.93
CA LYS A 133 13.93 14.19 -15.91
C LYS A 133 13.97 12.69 -16.14
N HIS A 134 15.14 12.09 -16.27
CA HIS A 134 15.26 10.63 -16.47
C HIS A 134 14.92 9.84 -15.20
N ALA A 135 15.37 10.31 -14.04
CA ALA A 135 15.09 9.69 -12.75
C ALA A 135 13.58 9.64 -12.45
N THR A 136 12.90 10.78 -12.60
CA THR A 136 11.44 10.88 -12.38
C THR A 136 10.66 10.07 -13.41
N SER A 137 11.09 10.04 -14.67
CA SER A 137 10.42 9.27 -15.72
C SER A 137 10.37 7.77 -15.42
N ILE A 138 11.47 7.17 -14.92
CA ILE A 138 11.52 5.73 -14.66
C ILE A 138 10.60 5.37 -13.48
N SER A 139 10.61 6.16 -12.40
CA SER A 139 9.72 5.91 -11.26
C SER A 139 8.25 6.02 -11.64
N HIS A 140 7.87 7.02 -12.47
CA HIS A 140 6.49 7.19 -12.93
C HIS A 140 6.03 6.04 -13.85
N VAL A 141 6.89 5.59 -14.77
CA VAL A 141 6.56 4.45 -15.65
C VAL A 141 6.38 3.17 -14.84
N LEU A 142 7.26 2.88 -13.89
CA LEU A 142 7.13 1.71 -13.02
C LEU A 142 5.92 1.80 -12.09
N ALA A 143 5.61 3.00 -11.59
CA ALA A 143 4.42 3.25 -10.79
C ALA A 143 3.15 2.90 -11.58
N ALA A 144 2.96 3.52 -12.75
CA ALA A 144 1.78 3.33 -13.57
C ALA A 144 1.68 1.90 -14.17
N ALA A 145 2.80 1.30 -14.57
CA ALA A 145 2.77 0.02 -15.27
C ALA A 145 2.78 -1.19 -14.32
N VAL A 146 3.35 -1.06 -13.12
CA VAL A 146 3.62 -2.21 -12.23
C VAL A 146 3.00 -2.00 -10.86
N TRP A 147 3.42 -0.97 -10.14
CA TRP A 147 3.10 -0.84 -8.71
C TRP A 147 1.66 -0.40 -8.44
N GLY A 148 1.10 0.47 -9.27
CA GLY A 148 -0.28 0.94 -9.20
C GLY A 148 -1.29 -0.18 -9.50
N PRO A 149 -1.17 -0.89 -10.63
CA PRO A 149 -2.00 -2.06 -10.92
C PRO A 149 -1.88 -3.13 -9.83
N ALA A 150 -0.66 -3.45 -9.38
CA ALA A 150 -0.47 -4.41 -8.28
C ALA A 150 -1.16 -3.93 -7.00
N THR A 151 -0.98 -2.67 -6.61
CA THR A 151 -1.63 -2.08 -5.43
C THR A 151 -3.15 -2.19 -5.51
N LEU A 152 -3.75 -1.89 -6.66
CA LEU A 152 -5.19 -2.00 -6.88
C LEU A 152 -5.65 -3.46 -6.80
N ILE A 153 -5.00 -4.36 -7.53
CA ILE A 153 -5.36 -5.79 -7.58
C ILE A 153 -5.32 -6.40 -6.18
N PHE A 154 -4.21 -6.21 -5.45
CA PHE A 154 -4.09 -6.75 -4.09
C PHE A 154 -5.10 -6.11 -3.12
N SER A 155 -5.32 -4.79 -3.22
CA SER A 155 -6.33 -4.12 -2.40
C SER A 155 -7.75 -4.66 -2.65
N MET A 156 -8.10 -4.94 -3.92
CA MET A 156 -9.39 -5.50 -4.32
C MET A 156 -9.57 -6.97 -3.90
N LEU A 157 -8.52 -7.79 -4.02
CA LEU A 157 -8.53 -9.19 -3.62
C LEU A 157 -8.77 -9.33 -2.11
N GLY A 158 -8.10 -8.49 -1.30
CA GLY A 158 -8.15 -8.53 0.16
C GLY A 158 -7.43 -9.75 0.75
N ALA A 159 -7.32 -9.76 2.08
CA ALA A 159 -6.53 -10.76 2.82
C ALA A 159 -6.88 -12.21 2.49
N GLY A 160 -8.17 -12.58 2.51
CA GLY A 160 -8.60 -13.96 2.31
C GLY A 160 -8.27 -14.53 0.94
N ARG A 161 -8.42 -13.74 -0.13
CA ARG A 161 -8.09 -14.21 -1.50
C ARG A 161 -6.59 -14.22 -1.74
N VAL A 162 -5.86 -13.26 -1.17
CA VAL A 162 -4.40 -13.24 -1.25
C VAL A 162 -3.81 -14.43 -0.50
N ALA A 163 -4.33 -14.79 0.68
CA ALA A 163 -3.91 -15.97 1.44
C ALA A 163 -4.14 -17.28 0.67
N ALA A 164 -5.17 -17.33 -0.17
CA ALA A 164 -5.51 -18.50 -0.99
C ALA A 164 -4.65 -18.65 -2.27
N LEU A 165 -3.75 -17.71 -2.57
CA LEU A 165 -2.89 -17.81 -3.75
C LEU A 165 -1.92 -19.00 -3.63
N PRO A 166 -1.76 -19.80 -4.69
CA PRO A 166 -0.82 -20.91 -4.68
C PRO A 166 0.61 -20.39 -4.46
N TRP A 167 1.36 -21.07 -3.59
CA TRP A 167 2.81 -20.95 -3.34
C TRP A 167 3.25 -19.77 -2.47
N CYS A 168 2.70 -18.57 -2.67
CA CYS A 168 3.12 -17.36 -1.95
C CYS A 168 2.00 -16.62 -1.21
N GLY A 169 0.77 -17.15 -1.22
CA GLY A 169 -0.39 -16.49 -0.62
C GLY A 169 -0.25 -16.19 0.87
N PRO A 170 -0.06 -17.20 1.74
CA PRO A 170 0.06 -16.99 3.18
C PRO A 170 1.20 -16.04 3.60
N PRO A 171 2.45 -16.13 3.08
CA PRO A 171 3.50 -15.21 3.48
C PRO A 171 3.24 -13.77 2.99
N ILE A 172 2.66 -13.57 1.81
CA ILE A 172 2.28 -12.23 1.34
C ILE A 172 1.15 -11.67 2.21
N ALA A 173 0.11 -12.45 2.47
CA ALA A 173 -1.00 -12.03 3.34
C ALA A 173 -0.50 -11.70 4.74
N ARG A 174 0.41 -12.51 5.31
CA ARG A 174 1.08 -12.22 6.58
C ARG A 174 1.89 -10.95 6.51
N LEU A 175 2.69 -10.72 5.48
CA LEU A 175 3.49 -9.50 5.34
C LEU A 175 2.60 -8.24 5.29
N LEU A 176 1.49 -8.29 4.56
CA LEU A 176 0.56 -7.17 4.41
C LEU A 176 -0.30 -6.95 5.65
N LEU A 177 -0.61 -8.02 6.41
CA LEU A 177 -1.32 -7.92 7.69
C LEU A 177 -0.40 -7.70 8.88
N ALA A 178 0.91 -7.94 8.74
CA ALA A 178 1.90 -7.89 9.81
C ALA A 178 2.00 -6.47 10.36
N ARG A 179 1.23 -6.23 11.42
CA ARG A 179 1.57 -5.20 12.37
C ARG A 179 2.65 -5.76 13.27
N ARG A 180 3.72 -4.96 13.45
CA ARG A 180 4.74 -5.21 14.47
C ARG A 180 4.04 -5.59 15.78
N PRO A 181 4.52 -6.62 16.48
CA PRO A 181 3.96 -6.99 17.77
C PRO A 181 3.89 -5.73 18.62
N ARG A 182 2.76 -5.50 19.28
CA ARG A 182 2.77 -4.64 20.46
C ARG A 182 3.90 -5.22 21.31
N ILE A 183 4.98 -4.47 21.47
CA ILE A 183 5.89 -4.68 22.58
C ILE A 183 4.95 -4.64 23.78
N ARG A 184 4.50 -5.81 24.26
CA ARG A 184 3.90 -5.94 25.56
C ARG A 184 5.06 -5.53 26.45
N ALA A 185 5.05 -4.27 26.86
CA ALA A 185 5.87 -3.83 27.96
C ALA A 185 5.54 -4.82 29.08
N SER A 186 6.45 -5.76 29.28
CA SER A 186 6.46 -6.63 30.45
C SER A 186 6.62 -5.68 31.62
N ARG A 187 5.50 -5.18 32.15
CA ARG A 187 5.39 -4.85 33.56
C ARG A 187 5.52 -6.18 34.29
N GLN A 188 6.76 -6.64 34.42
CA GLN A 188 7.16 -7.44 35.56
C GLN A 188 7.24 -6.44 36.71
N GLY A 189 6.27 -6.53 37.61
CA GLY A 189 6.45 -6.04 38.97
C GLY A 189 7.31 -7.01 39.76
#